data_AF-A0A3D0SPI9-F1
#
_entry.id   AF-A0A3D0SPI9-F1
#
_cell.length_a   1.000
_cell.length_b   1.000
_cell.length_c   1.000
_cell.angle_alpha   90.00
_cell.angle_beta   90.00
_cell.angle_gamma   90.00
#
_symmetry.space_group_name_H-M   'P 1'
#
loop_
_entity.id
_entity.type
_entity.pdbx_description
1 polymer ?
#
loop_
_entity_poly.entity_id
_entity_poly.type
_entity_poly.pdbx_seq_one_letter_code
_entity_poly.pdbx_strand_id
1 'polypeptide(L)' 'MIGSGQNPFILDSARPSRTLSEFCENELRYRALRYTHPAEAERLLKEAQEQVTRHWALYERMAQ' A
#
# COMPACT_ATOMS: atom_id res chain seq x y z
N MET A 1 -5.42 14.10 33.38
CA MET A 1 -5.34 12.63 33.35
C MET A 1 -4.25 12.24 32.37
N ILE A 2 -3.20 11.58 32.86
CA ILE A 2 -2.10 11.06 32.06
C ILE A 2 -2.69 9.88 31.28
N GLY A 3 -2.77 9.99 29.95
CA GLY A 3 -3.16 8.85 29.11
C GLY A 3 -2.22 7.70 29.47
N SER A 4 -2.79 6.55 29.82
CA SER A 4 -2.06 5.30 30.08
C SER A 4 -0.94 5.18 29.05
N GLY A 5 0.32 4.94 29.46
CA GLY A 5 1.52 4.89 28.60
C GLY A 5 1.55 3.77 27.56
N GLN A 6 0.40 3.50 26.95
CA GLN A 6 0.15 2.65 25.81
C GLN A 6 0.34 3.46 24.54
N ASN A 7 0.77 2.78 23.48
CA ASN A 7 0.93 3.38 22.17
C ASN A 7 -0.41 3.95 21.67
N PRO A 8 -0.50 5.25 21.31
CA PRO A 8 -1.75 5.86 20.84
C PRO A 8 -2.10 5.47 19.40
N PHE A 9 -1.19 4.86 18.65
CA PHE A 9 -1.40 4.43 17.28
C PHE A 9 -1.85 2.97 17.24
N ILE A 10 -3.01 2.72 16.62
CA ILE A 10 -3.56 1.38 16.44
C ILE A 10 -3.59 1.08 14.94
N LEU A 11 -2.96 -0.03 14.55
CA LEU A 11 -3.06 -0.57 13.19
C LEU A 11 -4.20 -1.59 13.15
N ASP A 12 -5.35 -1.17 12.62
CA ASP A 12 -6.61 -1.94 12.60
C ASP A 12 -6.79 -2.81 11.34
N SER A 13 -5.83 -2.74 10.42
CA SER A 13 -5.79 -3.55 9.21
C SER A 13 -4.90 -4.76 9.40
N ALA A 14 -5.22 -5.85 8.69
CA ALA A 14 -4.33 -7.00 8.58
C ALA A 14 -3.20 -6.72 7.58
N ARG A 15 -2.10 -7.48 7.70
CA ARG A 15 -1.02 -7.45 6.72
C ARG A 15 -1.56 -7.73 5.31
N PRO A 16 -1.12 -6.98 4.27
CA PRO A 16 -1.53 -7.23 2.90
C PRO A 16 -1.27 -8.69 2.49
N SER A 17 -2.30 -9.36 1.98
CA SER A 17 -2.25 -10.75 1.51
C SER A 17 -2.16 -10.88 0.00
N ARG A 18 -2.30 -9.76 -0.74
CA ARG A 18 -2.21 -9.66 -2.20
C ARG A 18 -1.34 -8.48 -2.58
N THR A 19 -0.77 -8.55 -3.77
CA THR A 19 0.02 -7.47 -4.37
C THR A 19 -0.87 -6.33 -4.84
N LEU A 20 -0.26 -5.15 -5.02
CA LEU A 20 -0.95 -4.01 -5.62
C LEU A 20 -1.32 -4.28 -7.08
N SER A 21 -0.52 -5.07 -7.81
CA SER A 21 -0.80 -5.46 -9.20
C SER A 21 -2.13 -6.21 -9.31
N GLU A 22 -2.36 -7.22 -8.48
CA GLU A 22 -3.60 -8.00 -8.46
C GLU A 22 -4.83 -7.12 -8.19
N PHE A 23 -4.70 -6.10 -7.34
CA PHE A 23 -5.75 -5.11 -7.16
C PHE A 23 -5.96 -4.26 -8.41
N CYS A 24 -4.88 -3.70 -8.98
CA CYS A 24 -4.94 -2.82 -10.15
C CYS A 24 -5.49 -3.50 -11.40
N GLU A 25 -5.29 -4.80 -11.59
CA GLU A 25 -5.85 -5.58 -12.70
C GLU A 25 -7.38 -5.59 -12.74
N ASN A 26 -8.03 -5.37 -11.60
CA ASN A 26 -9.49 -5.39 -11.48
C ASN A 26 -10.15 -4.02 -11.67
N GLU A 27 -9.36 -2.99 -11.98
CA GLU A 27 -9.78 -1.59 -11.92
C GLU A 27 -9.52 -0.87 -13.25
N LEU A 28 -10.58 -0.35 -13.87
CA LEU A 28 -10.50 0.28 -15.20
C LEU A 28 -9.49 1.43 -15.25
N ARG A 29 -9.41 2.22 -14.17
CA ARG A 29 -8.49 3.38 -14.06
C ARG A 29 -7.02 3.02 -14.26
N TYR A 30 -6.57 1.84 -13.81
CA TYR A 30 -5.19 1.40 -14.00
C TYR A 30 -5.02 0.69 -15.35
N ARG A 31 -6.02 -0.09 -15.76
CA ARG A 31 -6.03 -0.76 -17.07
C ARG A 31 -5.96 0.23 -18.24
N ALA A 32 -6.63 1.37 -18.13
CA ALA A 32 -6.59 2.42 -19.15
C ALA A 32 -5.17 2.95 -19.37
N LEU A 33 -4.40 3.18 -18.30
CA LEU A 33 -3.01 3.59 -18.41
C LEU A 33 -2.13 2.48 -19.00
N ARG A 34 -2.31 1.23 -18.54
CA ARG A 34 -1.57 0.09 -19.09
C ARG A 34 -1.80 -0.13 -20.58
N TYR A 35 -3.01 0.14 -21.08
CA TYR A 35 -3.33 0.03 -22.51
C TYR A 35 -2.72 1.15 -23.33
N THR A 36 -2.73 2.39 -22.82
CA THR A 36 -2.26 3.56 -23.55
C THR A 36 -0.75 3.80 -23.44
N HIS A 37 -0.15 3.45 -22.29
CA HIS A 37 1.25 3.68 -21.94
C HIS A 37 1.81 2.50 -21.12
N PRO A 38 2.05 1.33 -21.73
CA PRO A 38 2.40 0.11 -20.99
C PRO A 38 3.71 0.21 -20.20
N ALA A 39 4.77 0.79 -20.78
CA ALA A 39 6.06 0.92 -20.10
C ALA A 39 6.00 1.82 -18.86
N GLU A 40 5.23 2.92 -18.95
CA GLU A 40 5.04 3.83 -17.83
C GLU A 40 4.16 3.22 -16.75
N ALA A 41 3.12 2.46 -17.14
CA ALA A 41 2.29 1.73 -16.20
C ALA A 41 3.10 0.70 -15.39
N GLU A 42 4.04 -0.01 -16.03
CA GLU A 42 4.95 -0.94 -15.35
C GLU A 42 5.89 -0.23 -14.36
N ARG A 43 6.51 0.87 -14.79
CA ARG A 43 7.39 1.69 -13.94
C ARG A 43 6.65 2.18 -12.69
N LEU A 44 5.47 2.79 -12.89
CA LEU A 44 4.66 3.32 -11.80
C LEU A 44 4.16 2.24 -10.85
N LEU A 45 3.75 1.07 -11.37
CA LEU A 45 3.26 -0.02 -10.54
C LEU A 45 4.36 -0.59 -9.64
N LYS A 46 5.59 -0.70 -10.16
CA LYS A 46 6.75 -1.11 -9.36
C LYS A 46 7.01 -0.12 -8.21
N GLU A 47 7.07 1.17 -8.52
CA GLU A 47 7.29 2.22 -7.52
C GLU A 47 6.18 2.26 -6.47
N ALA A 48 4.93 2.14 -6.90
CA ALA A 48 3.78 2.09 -6.02
C ALA A 48 3.79 0.86 -5.11
N GLN A 49 4.19 -0.31 -5.63
CA GLN A 49 4.33 -1.53 -4.83
C GLN A 49 5.38 -1.36 -3.73
N GLU A 50 6.53 -0.76 -4.04
CA GLU A 50 7.55 -0.48 -3.02
C GLU A 50 7.05 0.52 -1.98
N GLN A 51 6.30 1.54 -2.39
CA GLN A 51 5.73 2.53 -1.48
C GLN A 51 4.74 1.91 -0.50
N VAL A 52 3.79 1.09 -0.97
CA VAL A 52 2.82 0.45 -0.07
C VAL A 52 3.50 -0.50 0.91
N THR A 53 4.55 -1.21 0.49
CA THR A 53 5.35 -2.06 1.37
C THR A 53 6.07 -1.22 2.45
N ARG A 54 6.67 -0.08 2.08
CA ARG A 54 7.32 0.82 3.05
C ARG A 54 6.33 1.43 4.04
N HIS A 55 5.17 1.89 3.57
CA HIS A 55 4.14 2.45 4.44
C HIS A 55 3.61 1.40 5.43
N TRP A 56 3.34 0.18 4.98
CA TRP A 56 2.94 -0.89 5.88
C TRP A 56 3.99 -1.15 6.96
N ALA A 57 5.27 -1.29 6.59
CA ALA A 57 6.34 -1.52 7.53
C ALA A 57 6.50 -0.38 8.56
N LEU A 58 6.26 0.87 8.13
CA LEU A 58 6.25 2.02 9.03
C LEU A 58 5.10 1.91 10.04
N TYR A 59 3.88 1.67 9.58
CA TYR A 59 2.71 1.55 10.47
C TYR A 59 2.82 0.36 11.41
N GLU A 60 3.36 -0.76 10.94
CA GLU A 60 3.63 -1.92 11.79
C GLU A 60 4.60 -1.59 12.91
N ARG A 61 5.68 -0.83 12.64
CA ARG A 61 6.61 -0.35 13.67
C ARG A 61 5.97 0.68 14.60
N MET A 62 5.09 1.53 14.07
CA MET A 62 4.38 2.54 14.86
C MET A 62 3.33 1.94 15.78
N ALA A 63 2.88 0.70 15.55
CA ALA A 63 1.88 0.02 16.38
C ALA A 63 2.48 -0.98 17.39
N GLN A 64 3.80 -1.18 17.36
CA GLN A 64 4.56 -1.94 18.38
C GLN A 64 4.71 -1.14 19.67
#